data_AF-A0A0G1GI27-F1
#
_entry.id   AF-A0A0G1GI27-F1
#
_cell.length_a   1.000
_cell.length_b   1.000
_cell.length_c   1.000
_cell.angle_alpha   90.00
_cell.angle_beta   90.00
_cell.angle_gamma   90.00
#
_symmetry.space_group_name_H-M   'P 1'
#
loop_
_entity.id
_entity.type
_entity.pdbx_description
1 polymer ?
#
loop_
_entity_poly.entity_id
_entity_poly.type
_entity_poly.pdbx_seq_one_letter_code
_entity_poly.pdbx_strand_id
1 'polypeptide(L)'
;MATIVFYQDSRHALPLKWFREILGIGYLSKRNDGMTELRINGFSQVEKILKNLFPFLKFKKVQAESLLKALKILKKKDLSSFDKKNLVKIILRIQEHNYQSPRKKTREILEKVLGLTP
;
A
#
# COMPACT_ATOMS: atom_id res chain seq x y z
N MET A 1 8.20 -1.01 3.49
CA MET A 1 8.02 -0.79 2.04
C MET A 1 6.57 -0.42 1.76
N ALA A 2 6.29 0.33 0.68
CA ALA A 2 4.92 0.56 0.18
C ALA A 2 4.58 -0.47 -0.89
N THR A 3 3.30 -0.84 -0.99
CA THR A 3 2.85 -1.92 -1.87
C THR A 3 1.49 -1.63 -2.49
N ILE A 4 1.34 -1.95 -3.78
CA ILE A 4 0.05 -2.12 -4.47
C ILE A 4 -0.09 -3.62 -4.78
N VAL A 5 -1.27 -4.18 -4.53
CA VAL A 5 -1.57 -5.58 -4.88
C VAL A 5 -2.87 -5.65 -5.66
N PHE A 6 -2.82 -6.32 -6.80
CA PHE A 6 -4.00 -6.73 -7.54
C PHE A 6 -4.20 -8.23 -7.34
N TYR A 7 -5.45 -8.65 -7.18
CA TYR A 7 -5.81 -10.06 -6.98
C TYR A 7 -6.75 -10.49 -8.10
N GLN A 8 -6.65 -11.75 -8.51
CA GLN A 8 -7.57 -12.38 -9.43
C GLN A 8 -7.62 -13.89 -9.17
N ASP A 9 -8.75 -14.53 -9.44
CA ASP A 9 -8.86 -15.98 -9.47
C ASP A 9 -7.78 -16.55 -10.42
N SER A 10 -7.05 -17.58 -10.00
CA SER A 10 -5.92 -18.11 -10.78
C SER A 10 -6.33 -18.66 -12.14
N ARG A 11 -7.58 -19.10 -12.31
CA ARG A 11 -8.14 -19.55 -13.60
C ARG A 11 -8.26 -18.40 -14.60
N HIS A 12 -8.27 -17.16 -14.10
CA HIS A 12 -8.42 -15.94 -14.89
C HIS A 12 -7.24 -14.99 -14.69
N ALA A 13 -6.02 -15.49 -14.44
CA ALA A 13 -4.85 -14.66 -14.12
C ALA A 13 -4.28 -13.83 -15.29
N LEU A 14 -4.74 -14.04 -16.53
CA LEU A 14 -4.23 -13.35 -17.72
C LEU A 14 -4.28 -11.81 -17.64
N PRO A 15 -5.34 -11.16 -17.11
CA PRO A 15 -5.36 -9.71 -16.93
C PRO A 15 -4.28 -9.20 -15.97
N LEU A 16 -3.86 -9.99 -14.97
CA LEU A 16 -2.74 -9.61 -14.10
C LEU A 16 -1.40 -9.64 -14.84
N LYS A 17 -1.23 -10.59 -15.76
CA LYS A 17 -0.05 -10.62 -16.65
C LYS A 17 -0.04 -9.38 -17.56
N TRP A 18 -1.18 -9.04 -18.15
CA TRP A 18 -1.33 -7.83 -18.97
C TRP A 18 -1.04 -6.55 -18.17
N PHE A 19 -1.53 -6.43 -16.93
CA PHE A 19 -1.20 -5.30 -16.04
C PHE A 19 0.30 -5.19 -15.80
N ARG A 20 0.98 -6.31 -15.54
CA ARG A 20 2.44 -6.32 -15.34
C ARG A 20 3.18 -5.83 -16.59
N GLU A 21 2.73 -6.24 -17.78
CA GLU A 21 3.31 -5.82 -19.05
C GLU A 21 3.13 -4.31 -19.28
N ILE A 22 1.94 -3.76 -19.02
CA ILE A 22 1.68 -2.31 -19.11
C ILE A 22 2.52 -1.52 -18.10
N LEU A 23 2.59 -1.98 -16.86
CA LEU A 23 3.27 -1.26 -15.78
C LEU A 23 4.79 -1.44 -15.84
N GLY A 24 5.28 -2.45 -16.57
CA GLY A 24 6.71 -2.78 -16.69
C GLY A 24 7.37 -3.21 -15.37
N ILE A 25 6.57 -3.52 -14.34
CA ILE A 25 7.07 -3.83 -13.00
C ILE A 25 6.11 -4.75 -12.23
N GLY A 26 6.64 -5.37 -11.19
CA GLY A 26 5.92 -6.23 -10.28
C GLY A 26 6.15 -7.69 -10.61
N TYR A 27 5.74 -8.54 -9.69
CA TYR A 27 5.84 -9.98 -9.81
C TYR A 27 4.47 -10.63 -9.58
N LEU A 28 4.27 -11.76 -10.25
CA LEU A 28 3.09 -12.60 -10.07
C LEU A 28 3.42 -13.74 -9.13
N SER A 29 2.52 -14.05 -8.21
CA SER A 29 2.59 -15.24 -7.37
C SER A 29 1.23 -15.93 -7.30
N LYS A 30 1.24 -17.26 -7.36
CA LYS A 30 0.07 -18.09 -7.07
C LYS A 30 0.05 -18.37 -5.57
N ARG A 31 -1.11 -18.17 -4.96
CA ARG A 31 -1.37 -18.51 -3.56
C ARG A 31 -1.96 -19.92 -3.48
N ASN A 32 -1.86 -20.52 -2.30
CA ASN A 32 -2.41 -21.84 -1.99
C ASN A 32 -3.94 -21.88 -1.92
N ASP A 33 -4.63 -20.73 -1.97
CA ASP A 33 -6.09 -20.59 -1.94
C ASP A 33 -6.71 -20.40 -3.34
N GLY A 34 -5.95 -20.67 -4.40
CA GLY A 34 -6.44 -20.52 -5.77
C GLY A 34 -6.45 -19.08 -6.29
N MET A 35 -5.91 -18.11 -5.54
CA MET A 35 -5.76 -16.72 -6.02
C MET A 35 -4.37 -16.47 -6.62
N THR A 36 -4.29 -15.65 -7.66
CA THR A 36 -3.04 -15.07 -8.17
C THR A 36 -2.98 -13.60 -7.77
N GLU A 37 -1.80 -13.13 -7.37
CA GLU A 37 -1.55 -11.72 -7.04
C GLU A 37 -0.48 -11.12 -7.94
N LEU A 38 -0.68 -9.87 -8.38
CA LEU A 38 0.36 -9.00 -8.91
C LEU A 38 0.79 -8.04 -7.81
N ARG A 39 2.03 -8.16 -7.33
CA ARG A 39 2.58 -7.28 -6.30
C ARG A 39 3.59 -6.31 -6.87
N ILE A 40 3.40 -5.03 -6.52
CA ILE A 40 4.29 -3.94 -6.87
C ILE A 40 4.78 -3.30 -5.57
N ASN A 41 6.10 -3.30 -5.36
CA ASN A 41 6.73 -2.80 -4.15
C ASN A 41 7.66 -1.62 -4.44
N GLY A 42 7.90 -0.80 -3.42
CA GLY A 42 8.91 0.26 -3.46
C GLY A 42 8.29 1.65 -3.52
N PHE A 43 8.90 2.61 -2.80
CA PHE A 43 8.30 3.92 -2.61
C PHE A 43 8.15 4.71 -3.91
N SER A 44 9.21 4.82 -4.71
CA SER A 44 9.18 5.57 -5.97
C SER A 44 8.23 4.96 -7.00
N GLN A 45 8.20 3.63 -7.10
CA GLN A 45 7.37 2.92 -8.08
C GLN A 45 5.89 3.00 -7.73
N VAL A 46 5.55 2.76 -6.47
CA VAL A 46 4.18 2.90 -5.98
C VAL A 46 3.68 4.33 -6.11
N GLU A 47 4.52 5.33 -5.81
CA GLU A 47 4.12 6.74 -5.98
C GLU A 47 3.78 7.07 -7.44
N LYS A 48 4.64 6.67 -8.38
CA LYS A 48 4.44 6.93 -9.82
C LYS A 48 3.13 6.33 -10.29
N ILE A 49 2.89 5.06 -9.97
CA ILE A 49 1.68 4.34 -10.39
C ILE A 49 0.44 4.96 -9.73
N LEU A 50 0.49 5.25 -8.43
CA LEU A 50 -0.64 5.88 -7.74
C LEU A 50 -0.98 7.25 -8.31
N LYS A 51 0.00 8.09 -8.65
CA LYS A 51 -0.27 9.39 -9.28
C LYS A 51 -1.01 9.25 -10.61
N ASN A 52 -0.65 8.26 -11.43
CA ASN A 52 -1.31 8.01 -12.70
C ASN A 52 -2.73 7.44 -12.51
N LEU A 53 -2.94 6.57 -11.52
CA LEU A 53 -4.24 5.98 -11.24
C LEU A 53 -5.19 6.94 -10.50
N PHE A 54 -4.64 7.84 -9.68
CA PHE A 54 -5.39 8.68 -8.73
C PHE A 54 -6.59 9.42 -9.33
N PRO A 55 -6.51 10.05 -10.52
CA PRO A 55 -7.65 10.75 -11.12
C PRO A 55 -8.85 9.83 -11.39
N PHE A 56 -8.61 8.53 -11.56
CA PHE A 56 -9.61 7.53 -11.93
C PHE A 56 -10.11 6.71 -10.74
N LEU A 57 -9.49 6.86 -9.57
CA LEU A 57 -9.89 6.11 -8.37
C LEU A 57 -11.18 6.70 -7.78
N LYS A 58 -12.20 5.85 -7.66
CA LYS A 58 -13.43 6.15 -6.91
C LYS A 58 -13.35 5.56 -5.49
N PHE A 59 -13.33 4.24 -5.39
CA PHE A 59 -13.41 3.53 -4.10
C PHE A 59 -12.13 3.58 -3.25
N LYS A 60 -10.96 3.64 -3.89
CA LYS A 60 -9.66 3.62 -3.21
C LYS A 60 -8.99 4.99 -3.10
N LYS A 61 -9.76 6.06 -3.33
CA LYS A 61 -9.23 7.43 -3.40
C LYS A 61 -8.57 7.87 -2.09
N VAL A 62 -9.23 7.58 -0.96
CA VAL A 62 -8.71 7.97 0.37
C VAL A 62 -7.43 7.22 0.72
N GLN A 63 -7.36 5.92 0.43
CA GLN A 63 -6.17 5.10 0.68
C GLN A 63 -5.00 5.57 -0.21
N ALA A 64 -5.25 5.84 -1.49
CA ALA A 64 -4.26 6.35 -2.41
C ALA A 64 -3.73 7.72 -1.99
N GLU A 65 -4.61 8.66 -1.64
CA GLU A 65 -4.24 9.99 -1.15
C GLU A 65 -3.39 9.88 0.14
N SER A 66 -3.83 9.04 1.09
CA SER A 66 -3.15 8.81 2.35
C SER A 66 -1.76 8.20 2.13
N LEU A 67 -1.66 7.23 1.22
CA LEU A 67 -0.38 6.59 0.88
C LEU A 67 0.57 7.57 0.17
N LEU A 68 0.07 8.43 -0.73
CA LEU A 68 0.87 9.50 -1.34
C LEU A 68 1.42 10.48 -0.27
N LYS A 69 0.64 10.81 0.76
CA LYS A 69 1.12 11.61 1.91
C LYS A 69 2.21 10.87 2.70
N ALA A 70 2.03 9.58 3.00
CA ALA A 70 3.04 8.78 3.68
C ALA A 70 4.34 8.69 2.87
N LEU A 71 4.26 8.51 1.56
CA LEU A 71 5.42 8.43 0.67
C LEU A 71 6.26 9.71 0.70
N LYS A 72 5.65 10.89 0.82
CA LYS A 72 6.38 12.16 1.01
C LYS A 72 7.19 12.18 2.30
N ILE A 73 6.62 11.67 3.39
CA ILE A 73 7.30 11.57 4.69
C ILE A 73 8.44 10.55 4.61
N LEU A 74 8.18 9.36 4.06
CA LEU A 74 9.13 8.24 4.00
C LEU A 74 10.35 8.49 3.08
N LYS A 75 10.32 9.54 2.25
CA LYS A 75 11.46 9.98 1.44
C LYS A 75 12.44 10.89 2.19
N LYS A 76 12.06 11.39 3.37
CA LYS A 76 12.97 12.18 4.20
C LYS A 76 14.12 11.29 4.67
N LYS A 77 15.33 11.86 4.77
CA LYS A 77 16.51 11.16 5.26
C LYS A 77 16.34 10.74 6.73
N ASP A 78 15.84 11.67 7.54
CA ASP A 78 15.61 11.48 8.97
C ASP A 78 14.15 11.77 9.32
N LEU A 79 13.55 10.88 10.12
CA LEU A 79 12.15 10.98 10.53
C LEU A 79 12.06 11.46 11.97
N SER A 80 11.50 12.66 12.14
CA SER A 80 11.18 13.21 13.46
C SER A 80 10.11 12.39 14.18
N SER A 81 9.98 12.55 15.50
CA SER A 81 8.86 11.98 16.26
C SER A 81 7.50 12.46 15.72
N PHE A 82 7.43 13.69 15.18
CA PHE A 82 6.25 14.21 14.52
C PHE A 82 5.93 13.46 13.22
N ASP A 83 6.94 13.21 12.38
CA ASP A 83 6.81 12.42 11.15
C ASP A 83 6.32 11.00 11.43
N LYS A 84 6.92 10.34 12.41
CA LYS A 84 6.53 9.01 12.87
C LYS A 84 5.08 8.98 13.34
N LYS A 85 4.65 9.95 14.17
CA LYS A 85 3.24 10.07 14.61
C LYS A 85 2.29 10.27 13.43
N ASN A 86 2.67 11.05 12.44
CA ASN A 86 1.88 11.23 11.23
C ASN A 86 1.79 9.96 10.39
N LEU A 87 2.86 9.18 10.29
CA LEU A 87 2.83 7.86 9.63
C LEU A 87 1.85 6.91 10.32
N VAL A 88 1.81 6.88 11.66
CA VAL A 88 0.82 6.08 12.40
C VAL A 88 -0.60 6.51 12.03
N LYS A 89 -0.90 7.81 12.07
CA LYS A 89 -2.22 8.35 11.70
C LYS A 89 -2.62 7.96 10.28
N ILE A 90 -1.68 8.05 9.33
CA ILE A 90 -1.90 7.68 7.93
C ILE A 90 -2.19 6.19 7.78
N ILE A 91 -1.43 5.32 8.45
CA ILE A 91 -1.65 3.86 8.41
C ILE A 91 -3.04 3.51 8.96
N LEU A 92 -3.42 4.09 10.09
CA LEU A 92 -4.74 3.86 10.69
C LEU A 92 -5.87 4.33 9.76
N ARG A 93 -5.72 5.49 9.11
CA ARG A 93 -6.68 5.99 8.11
C ARG A 93 -6.81 5.03 6.92
N ILE A 94 -5.70 4.49 6.41
CA ILE A 94 -5.75 3.49 5.34
C ILE A 94 -6.49 2.22 5.80
N GLN A 95 -6.23 1.75 7.02
CA GLN A 95 -6.90 0.58 7.58
C GLN A 95 -8.40 0.79 7.77
N GLU A 96 -8.82 1.97 8.23
CA GLU A 96 -10.24 2.33 8.41
C GLU A 96 -11.04 2.30 7.10
N HIS A 97 -10.41 2.70 6.00
CA HIS A 97 -11.05 2.69 4.68
C HIS A 97 -10.88 1.37 3.92
N ASN A 98 -10.15 0.39 4.47
CA ASN A 98 -10.11 -0.95 3.87
C ASN A 98 -11.36 -1.73 4.25
N TYR A 99 -11.87 -2.54 3.30
CA TYR A 99 -12.96 -3.46 3.58
C TYR A 99 -12.58 -4.36 4.77
N GLN A 100 -13.58 -4.68 5.60
CA GLN A 100 -13.46 -5.36 6.89
C GLN A 100 -12.39 -6.45 6.85
N SER A 101 -11.21 -6.08 7.35
CA SER A 101 -10.11 -6.98 7.60
C SER A 101 -9.75 -6.79 9.07
N PRO A 102 -9.39 -7.86 9.80
CA PRO A 102 -8.87 -7.72 11.15
C PRO A 102 -7.77 -6.67 11.15
N ARG A 103 -7.85 -5.68 12.03
CA ARG A 103 -6.82 -4.63 12.13
C ARG A 103 -5.49 -5.33 12.43
N LYS A 104 -4.64 -5.49 11.42
CA LYS A 104 -3.38 -6.22 11.55
C LYS A 104 -2.47 -5.62 12.62
N LYS A 105 -2.52 -4.31 12.82
CA LYS A 105 -1.75 -3.59 13.84
C LYS A 105 -2.58 -2.46 14.40
N THR A 106 -2.70 -2.39 15.73
CA THR A 106 -3.33 -1.29 16.45
C THR A 106 -2.41 -0.07 16.53
N ARG A 107 -2.91 1.05 17.05
CA ARG A 107 -2.11 2.26 17.24
C ARG A 107 -0.90 1.98 18.13
N GLU A 108 -1.12 1.30 19.25
CA GLU A 108 -0.11 1.00 20.28
C GLU A 108 1.04 0.18 19.69
N ILE A 109 0.69 -0.82 18.87
CA ILE A 109 1.68 -1.65 18.15
C ILE A 109 2.49 -0.79 17.17
N LEU A 110 1.84 0.11 16.44
CA LEU A 110 2.53 0.98 15.48
C LEU A 110 3.43 2.01 16.16
N GLU A 111 2.98 2.58 17.28
CA GLU A 111 3.77 3.55 18.06
C GLU A 111 4.99 2.88 18.69
N LYS A 112 4.84 1.67 19.26
CA LYS A 112 5.94 0.88 19.77
C LYS A 112 6.97 0.55 18.69
N VAL A 113 6.52 0.10 17.51
CA VAL A 113 7.41 -0.23 16.37
C VAL A 113 8.21 0.99 15.90
N LEU A 114 7.68 2.20 16.05
CA LEU A 114 8.35 3.44 15.65
C LEU A 114 9.18 4.10 16.77
N GLY A 115 9.22 3.51 17.97
CA GLY A 115 9.89 4.07 19.14
C GLY A 115 9.25 5.38 19.61
N LEU A 116 7.92 5.45 19.56
CA LEU A 116 7.13 6.60 20.03
C LEU A 116 6.62 6.44 21.46
N THR A 117 6.68 5.22 21.99
CA THR A 117 6.45 4.90 23.40
C THR A 117 7.77 4.52 24.05
N PRO A 118 7.91 4.72 25.37
CA PRO A 118 8.99 4.14 26.16
C PRO A 118 9.14 2.62 25.95
#